data_AF-A0A8C8BIA4-F1
#
_entry.id   AF-A0A8C8BIA4-F1
#
_cell.length_a   1.000
_cell.length_b   1.000
_cell.length_c   1.000
_cell.angle_alpha   90.00
_cell.angle_beta   90.00
_cell.angle_gamma   90.00
#
_symmetry.space_group_name_H-M   'P 1'
#
loop_
_entity.id
_entity.type
_entity.pdbx_description
1 polymer ?
#
loop_
_entity_poly.entity_id
_entity_poly.type
_entity_poly.pdbx_seq_one_letter_code
_entity_poly.pdbx_strand_id
1 'polypeptide(L)'
;MHHSMKPHPAITATLLDFMCRIIPNFYPPLEAHVRQGVFNSLTHIVEKRVLAHLAPLFDNPKLDKELRAMLREKFPEFCSSPSPPIEVKIEEPVSMEMDNHMSEKDDGCYDNAEAAFSDDEDDLNSKGKKREFRFHPIKETIVEEPVDITPFLDQLDESLKDKVLQLQKGSDTEAQCEVMQEIVDQVLEEDFDSEQLSVLASCLQELFKAHFRGEVLPEEITEESLEESVGKPLYLIFRNLCQMQEDNSGFSLLLDLLSELYQKQPKIGYHLLYYLKFPDETLRSGELLNMIVAVIDSFQLQELVCHVMMGNLVMFRKDSVLNILIQSLDWETFEQYCTWQLFLAHSIPLETIIPILQHLKYKEHPEALSCLLLQLRREKPSEEMVKMVLSRPCHPDDQFTTSILRHWCIKHDDLLAEHIKSLLIKNNSLPRKRQSLRSSSSKLAQLTLEQILDPGGSLGGLEGREGGSAEGSGQARAMG
;
A
#
# COMPACT_ATOMS: atom_id res chain seq x y z
N MET A 1 24.14 -21.17 1.21
CA MET A 1 23.83 -22.61 1.26
C MET A 1 25.09 -23.47 1.32
N HIS A 2 25.97 -23.48 0.31
CA HIS A 2 27.17 -24.32 0.34
C HIS A 2 28.09 -24.08 1.54
N HIS A 3 28.51 -22.82 1.77
CA HIS A 3 29.41 -22.47 2.88
C HIS A 3 28.78 -22.66 4.27
N SER A 4 27.46 -22.51 4.40
CA SER A 4 26.73 -22.69 5.66
C SER A 4 26.50 -24.17 6.02
N MET A 5 26.64 -25.11 5.08
CA MET A 5 26.35 -26.53 5.33
C MET A 5 27.26 -27.17 6.39
N LYS A 6 28.52 -26.71 6.49
CA LYS A 6 29.48 -27.22 7.48
C LYS A 6 29.27 -26.60 8.88
N PRO A 7 29.26 -25.27 9.05
CA PRO A 7 29.14 -24.63 10.37
C PRO A 7 27.69 -24.53 10.88
N HIS A 8 26.70 -24.33 9.99
CA HIS A 8 25.31 -24.04 10.33
C HIS A 8 24.33 -24.76 9.39
N PRO A 9 24.21 -26.10 9.49
CA PRO A 9 23.39 -26.90 8.57
C PRO A 9 21.92 -26.48 8.56
N ALA A 10 21.39 -25.99 9.69
CA ALA A 10 20.02 -25.47 9.80
C ALA A 10 19.73 -24.33 8.81
N ILE A 11 20.67 -23.40 8.62
CA ILE A 11 20.51 -22.29 7.66
C ILE A 11 20.34 -22.85 6.24
N THR A 12 21.16 -23.85 5.90
CA THR A 12 21.10 -24.47 4.57
C THR A 12 19.80 -25.24 4.38
N ALA A 13 19.34 -25.94 5.42
CA ALA A 13 18.06 -26.65 5.40
C ALA A 13 16.88 -25.69 5.20
N THR A 14 16.79 -24.60 5.96
CA THR A 14 15.72 -23.60 5.83
C THR A 14 15.68 -22.97 4.44
N LEU A 15 16.85 -22.68 3.86
CA LEU A 15 16.92 -22.08 2.52
C LEU A 15 16.49 -23.07 1.41
N LEU A 16 16.90 -24.34 1.52
CA LEU A 16 16.48 -25.39 0.57
C LEU A 16 14.97 -25.70 0.71
N ASP A 17 14.46 -25.78 1.94
CA ASP A 17 13.02 -25.98 2.21
C ASP A 17 12.19 -24.82 1.65
N PHE A 18 12.63 -23.58 1.91
CA PHE A 18 12.00 -22.39 1.33
C PHE A 18 12.00 -22.43 -0.21
N MET A 19 13.13 -22.78 -0.84
CA MET A 19 13.23 -22.89 -2.29
C MET A 19 12.25 -23.92 -2.87
N CYS A 20 12.05 -25.07 -2.21
CA CYS A 20 11.08 -26.06 -2.65
C CYS A 20 9.62 -25.59 -2.45
N ARG A 21 9.32 -24.96 -1.30
CA ARG A 21 7.97 -24.52 -0.95
C ARG A 21 7.52 -23.27 -1.70
N ILE A 22 8.43 -22.37 -2.08
CA ILE A 22 8.06 -21.13 -2.76
C ILE A 22 7.54 -21.37 -4.18
N ILE A 23 7.95 -22.46 -4.84
CA ILE A 23 7.58 -22.77 -6.23
C ILE A 23 6.05 -22.85 -6.42
N PRO A 24 5.30 -23.71 -5.69
CA PRO A 24 3.84 -23.76 -5.82
C PRO A 24 3.11 -22.62 -5.10
N ASN A 25 3.76 -21.95 -4.13
CA ASN A 25 3.07 -21.00 -3.23
C ASN A 25 3.29 -19.51 -3.58
N PHE A 26 4.25 -19.17 -4.46
CA PHE A 26 4.55 -17.78 -4.78
C PHE A 26 3.37 -17.08 -5.47
N TYR A 27 2.86 -17.71 -6.54
CA TYR A 27 1.65 -17.31 -7.25
C TYR A 27 1.13 -18.52 -8.02
N PRO A 28 0.15 -19.27 -7.50
CA PRO A 28 -0.28 -20.57 -8.06
C PRO A 28 -0.59 -20.53 -9.58
N PRO A 29 -1.24 -19.49 -10.13
CA PRO A 29 -1.49 -19.42 -11.57
C PRO A 29 -0.22 -19.41 -12.44
N LEU A 30 0.93 -19.03 -11.89
CA LEU A 30 2.23 -19.02 -12.58
C LEU A 30 3.25 -19.99 -11.97
N GLU A 31 2.83 -21.01 -11.23
CA GLU A 31 3.71 -22.03 -10.64
C GLU A 31 4.74 -22.56 -11.65
N ALA A 32 4.29 -22.88 -12.87
CA ALA A 32 5.16 -23.39 -13.94
C ALA A 32 6.29 -22.40 -14.29
N HIS A 33 6.02 -21.10 -14.32
CA HIS A 33 7.00 -20.07 -14.61
C HIS A 33 8.00 -19.90 -13.47
N VAL A 34 7.52 -19.93 -12.22
CA VAL A 34 8.38 -19.85 -11.02
C VAL A 34 9.30 -21.07 -10.96
N ARG A 35 8.76 -22.28 -11.20
CA ARG A 35 9.54 -23.52 -11.28
C ARG A 35 10.64 -23.41 -12.33
N GLN A 36 10.30 -22.93 -13.53
CA GLN A 36 11.26 -22.76 -14.62
C GLN A 36 12.35 -21.74 -14.27
N GLY A 37 12.00 -20.63 -13.60
CA GLY A 37 12.95 -19.63 -13.13
C GLY A 37 13.97 -20.19 -12.13
N VAL A 38 13.51 -20.99 -11.16
CA VAL A 38 14.40 -21.67 -10.20
C VAL A 38 15.29 -22.69 -10.91
N PHE A 39 14.72 -23.49 -11.82
CA PHE A 39 15.48 -24.46 -12.62
C PHE A 39 16.59 -23.80 -13.45
N ASN A 40 16.27 -22.70 -14.15
CA ASN A 40 17.25 -21.95 -14.93
C ASN A 40 18.37 -21.38 -14.04
N SER A 41 18.02 -20.90 -12.85
CA SER A 41 19.00 -20.37 -11.89
C SER A 41 19.97 -21.45 -11.40
N LEU A 42 19.46 -22.64 -11.05
CA LEU A 42 20.28 -23.78 -10.63
C LEU A 42 21.19 -24.28 -11.77
N THR A 43 20.66 -24.31 -13.00
CA THR A 43 21.45 -24.64 -14.20
C THR A 43 22.57 -23.64 -14.40
N HIS A 44 22.26 -22.34 -14.30
CA HIS A 44 23.24 -21.27 -14.49
C HIS A 44 24.38 -21.32 -13.45
N ILE A 45 24.07 -21.67 -12.20
CA ILE A 45 25.07 -21.86 -11.13
C ILE A 45 26.07 -22.96 -11.50
N VAL A 46 25.57 -24.07 -12.07
CA VAL A 46 26.41 -25.20 -12.51
C VAL A 46 27.23 -24.80 -13.74
N GLU A 47 26.62 -24.16 -14.73
CA GLU A 47 27.30 -23.69 -15.95
C GLU A 47 28.42 -22.69 -15.66
N LYS A 48 28.18 -21.74 -14.75
CA LYS A 48 29.17 -20.73 -14.32
C LYS A 48 30.19 -21.28 -13.33
N ARG A 49 30.09 -22.57 -12.96
CA ARG A 49 30.97 -23.25 -11.99
C ARG A 49 31.05 -22.56 -10.63
N VAL A 50 30.00 -21.84 -10.24
CA VAL A 50 29.86 -21.32 -8.85
C VAL A 50 29.76 -22.50 -7.89
N LEU A 51 29.06 -23.56 -8.31
CA LEU A 51 29.17 -24.90 -7.74
C LEU A 51 29.29 -25.91 -8.88
N ALA A 52 30.34 -26.72 -8.87
CA ALA A 52 30.57 -27.72 -9.92
C ALA A 52 29.43 -28.76 -9.99
N HIS A 53 28.90 -29.17 -8.84
CA HIS A 53 27.78 -30.12 -8.73
C HIS A 53 26.87 -29.74 -7.56
N LEU A 54 25.55 -29.85 -7.77
CA LEU A 54 24.54 -29.59 -6.73
C LEU A 54 24.20 -30.84 -5.90
N ALA A 55 24.43 -32.05 -6.42
CA ALA A 55 24.11 -33.30 -5.73
C ALA A 55 24.73 -33.42 -4.32
N PRO A 56 26.00 -33.03 -4.06
CA PRO A 56 26.59 -33.07 -2.71
C PRO A 56 25.93 -32.11 -1.72
N LEU A 57 25.25 -31.08 -2.22
CA LEU A 57 24.48 -30.12 -1.43
C LEU A 57 23.05 -30.64 -1.19
N PHE A 58 22.39 -31.13 -2.24
CA PHE A 58 20.98 -31.55 -2.20
C PHE A 58 20.78 -32.89 -1.50
N ASP A 59 21.73 -33.82 -1.59
CA ASP A 59 21.67 -35.12 -0.90
C ASP A 59 22.65 -35.19 0.29
N ASN A 60 22.94 -34.05 0.91
CA ASN A 60 23.87 -34.00 2.04
C ASN A 60 23.29 -34.76 3.26
N PRO A 61 24.02 -35.69 3.90
CA PRO A 61 23.52 -36.46 5.05
C PRO A 61 23.12 -35.60 6.26
N LYS A 62 23.60 -34.36 6.37
CA LYS A 62 23.22 -33.41 7.43
C LYS A 62 21.83 -32.80 7.23
N LEU A 63 21.23 -32.95 6.05
CA LEU A 63 19.86 -32.52 5.78
C LEU A 63 18.89 -33.62 6.16
N ASP A 64 17.74 -33.20 6.70
CA ASP A 64 16.67 -34.13 7.04
C ASP A 64 16.19 -34.92 5.81
N LYS A 65 15.74 -36.16 6.05
CA LYS A 65 15.32 -37.09 4.98
C LYS A 65 14.13 -36.54 4.19
N GLU A 66 13.19 -35.84 4.83
CA GLU A 66 12.00 -35.30 4.18
C GLU A 66 12.36 -34.17 3.22
N LEU A 67 13.27 -33.28 3.63
CA LEU A 67 13.78 -32.21 2.78
C LEU A 67 14.53 -32.75 1.55
N ARG A 68 15.34 -33.79 1.73
CA ARG A 68 16.04 -34.43 0.61
C ARG A 68 15.08 -35.11 -0.37
N ALA A 69 14.00 -35.70 0.14
CA ALA A 69 12.95 -36.27 -0.71
C ALA A 69 12.22 -35.17 -1.51
N MET A 70 11.90 -34.05 -0.88
CA MET A 70 11.27 -32.90 -1.53
C MET A 70 12.15 -32.31 -2.64
N LEU A 71 13.46 -32.19 -2.39
CA LEU A 71 14.42 -31.75 -3.41
C LEU A 71 14.48 -32.72 -4.59
N ARG A 72 14.46 -34.03 -4.34
CA ARG A 72 14.49 -35.05 -5.39
C ARG A 72 13.21 -35.08 -6.22
N GLU A 73 12.06 -34.80 -5.62
CA GLU A 73 10.77 -34.67 -6.33
C GLU A 73 10.75 -33.43 -7.24
N LYS A 74 11.22 -32.28 -6.74
CA LYS A 74 11.19 -31.02 -7.48
C LYS A 74 12.32 -30.89 -8.50
N PHE A 75 13.49 -31.46 -8.23
CA PHE A 75 14.73 -31.29 -8.99
C PHE A 75 15.53 -32.60 -9.15
N PRO A 76 14.95 -33.63 -9.80
CA PRO A 76 15.62 -34.91 -9.97
C PRO A 76 16.94 -34.78 -10.74
N GLU A 77 17.04 -33.83 -11.67
CA GLU A 77 18.21 -33.61 -12.54
C GLU A 77 19.45 -33.18 -11.77
N PHE A 78 19.27 -32.47 -10.64
CA PHE A 78 20.36 -31.95 -9.82
C PHE A 78 20.72 -32.85 -8.63
N CYS A 79 19.90 -33.87 -8.36
CA CYS A 79 20.12 -34.83 -7.26
C CYS A 79 20.98 -36.02 -7.66
N SER A 80 21.22 -36.22 -8.96
CA SER A 80 22.02 -37.33 -9.47
C SER A 80 23.38 -36.82 -9.95
N SER A 81 24.48 -37.40 -9.49
CA SER A 81 25.79 -37.17 -10.13
C SER A 81 25.73 -37.73 -11.56
N PRO A 82 26.16 -36.98 -12.60
CA PRO A 82 26.26 -37.55 -13.93
C PRO A 82 27.16 -38.79 -13.87
N SER A 83 26.64 -39.93 -14.33
CA SER A 83 27.45 -41.13 -14.51
C SER A 83 28.60 -40.81 -15.45
N PRO A 84 29.83 -41.31 -15.22
CA PRO A 84 30.90 -41.10 -16.18
C PRO A 84 30.49 -41.72 -17.53
N PRO A 85 30.81 -41.10 -18.67
CA PRO A 85 30.55 -41.70 -19.97
C PRO A 85 31.30 -43.03 -20.08
N ILE A 86 30.60 -44.06 -20.54
CA ILE A 86 31.23 -45.29 -21.05
C ILE A 86 32.00 -44.89 -22.30
N GLU A 87 33.29 -44.58 -22.16
CA GLU A 87 34.21 -44.51 -23.29
C GLU A 87 35.07 -45.76 -23.38
N VAL A 88 35.16 -46.23 -24.62
CA VAL A 88 35.79 -47.42 -25.12
C VAL A 88 37.31 -47.38 -24.89
N LYS A 89 37.89 -48.54 -24.57
CA LYS A 89 39.33 -48.83 -24.52
C LYS A 89 40.18 -48.01 -25.50
N ILE A 90 41.20 -47.31 -24.99
CA ILE A 90 42.56 -47.26 -25.59
C ILE A 90 43.59 -47.30 -24.44
N GLU A 91 44.63 -48.11 -24.63
CA GLU A 91 45.69 -48.48 -23.69
C GLU A 91 46.76 -47.38 -23.46
N GLU A 92 47.17 -47.26 -22.18
CA GLU A 92 48.52 -47.03 -21.61
C GLU A 92 49.38 -45.77 -21.91
N PRO A 93 50.41 -45.43 -21.08
CA PRO A 93 50.82 -46.06 -19.80
C PRO A 93 51.06 -45.11 -18.59
N VAL A 94 50.76 -45.67 -17.41
CA VAL A 94 51.53 -45.76 -16.15
C VAL A 94 52.56 -44.67 -15.78
N SER A 95 52.36 -44.07 -14.59
CA SER A 95 53.43 -43.87 -13.59
C SER A 95 52.86 -43.92 -12.16
N MET A 96 53.05 -45.08 -11.52
CA MET A 96 53.52 -45.36 -10.13
C MET A 96 53.09 -44.40 -8.99
N GLU A 97 52.34 -44.88 -7.99
CA GLU A 97 52.78 -45.25 -6.60
C GLU A 97 53.13 -44.00 -5.74
N MET A 98 52.74 -43.79 -4.47
CA MET A 98 52.46 -44.55 -3.24
C MET A 98 51.54 -43.67 -2.37
N ASP A 99 50.50 -44.18 -1.73
CA ASP A 99 50.46 -44.80 -0.40
C ASP A 99 50.93 -43.92 0.80
N ASN A 100 49.94 -43.68 1.67
CA ASN A 100 49.97 -43.73 3.13
C ASN A 100 50.41 -42.56 4.06
N HIS A 101 49.60 -42.50 5.12
CA HIS A 101 49.81 -42.01 6.48
C HIS A 101 49.62 -40.52 6.86
N MET A 102 48.45 -40.29 7.47
CA MET A 102 48.26 -39.77 8.83
C MET A 102 49.30 -38.80 9.39
N SER A 103 48.86 -37.57 9.68
CA SER A 103 49.22 -36.89 10.92
C SER A 103 48.12 -35.92 11.31
N GLU A 104 47.39 -36.27 12.37
CA GLU A 104 46.68 -35.31 13.20
C GLU A 104 47.67 -34.22 13.66
N LYS A 105 47.31 -32.96 13.44
CA LYS A 105 47.75 -31.86 14.28
C LYS A 105 46.67 -30.79 14.29
N ASP A 106 45.94 -30.84 15.38
CA ASP A 106 45.17 -29.74 15.95
C ASP A 106 46.13 -28.56 16.16
N ASP A 107 45.85 -27.43 15.52
CA ASP A 107 46.35 -26.13 15.96
C ASP A 107 45.28 -25.08 15.66
N GLY A 108 44.74 -24.54 16.74
CA GLY A 108 43.69 -23.55 16.73
C GLY A 108 44.14 -22.24 16.12
N CYS A 109 43.39 -21.79 15.13
CA CYS A 109 43.19 -20.38 14.86
C CYS A 109 41.72 -20.22 14.46
N TYR A 110 40.84 -20.21 15.47
CA TYR A 110 39.48 -19.73 15.32
C TYR A 110 39.55 -18.23 15.07
N ASP A 111 39.73 -17.86 13.80
CA ASP A 111 39.39 -16.52 13.36
C ASP A 111 37.88 -16.51 13.14
N ASN A 112 37.20 -15.66 13.92
CA ASN A 112 35.79 -15.32 13.77
C ASN A 112 35.59 -14.64 12.41
N ALA A 113 35.57 -15.41 11.33
CA ALA A 113 34.97 -14.98 10.09
C ALA A 113 33.45 -15.00 10.33
N GLU A 114 32.91 -13.92 10.88
CA GLU A 114 31.51 -13.59 10.67
C GLU A 114 31.22 -13.76 9.18
N ALA A 115 30.16 -14.51 8.87
CA ALA A 115 29.69 -14.68 7.52
C ALA A 115 29.20 -13.31 6.99
N ALA A 116 30.12 -12.51 6.47
CA ALA A 116 29.80 -11.29 5.76
C ALA A 116 29.34 -11.67 4.34
N PHE A 117 28.17 -11.15 3.95
CA PHE A 117 27.71 -11.21 2.57
C PHE A 117 28.67 -10.38 1.71
N SER A 118 29.08 -10.93 0.57
CA SER A 118 29.81 -10.18 -0.46
C SER A 118 28.86 -9.14 -1.04
N ASP A 119 28.95 -7.92 -0.55
CA ASP A 119 28.25 -6.75 -1.06
C ASP A 119 29.12 -6.13 -2.16
N ASP A 120 28.94 -6.65 -3.38
CA ASP A 120 29.30 -5.93 -4.61
C ASP A 120 27.99 -5.54 -5.28
N GLU A 121 27.66 -4.26 -5.12
CA GLU A 121 26.57 -3.53 -5.75
C GLU A 121 26.82 -3.48 -7.27
N ASP A 122 26.09 -4.30 -8.02
CA ASP A 122 25.72 -3.99 -9.40
C ASP A 122 24.23 -4.36 -9.62
N ASP A 123 23.48 -3.28 -9.77
CA ASP A 123 22.06 -3.10 -10.00
C ASP A 123 21.50 -3.99 -11.13
N LEU A 124 20.79 -5.09 -10.81
CA LEU A 124 19.84 -5.74 -11.72
C LEU A 124 18.68 -6.42 -10.95
N ASN A 125 17.71 -5.59 -10.55
CA ASN A 125 16.28 -5.78 -10.78
C ASN A 125 15.73 -7.23 -10.74
N SER A 126 15.19 -7.67 -9.59
CA SER A 126 13.91 -8.40 -9.54
C SER A 126 13.42 -8.70 -8.12
N LYS A 127 12.15 -8.36 -7.92
CA LYS A 127 11.36 -8.36 -6.68
C LYS A 127 10.99 -9.78 -6.23
N GLY A 128 11.05 -10.08 -4.93
CA GLY A 128 10.47 -11.33 -4.39
C GLY A 128 10.39 -11.38 -2.86
N LYS A 129 9.16 -11.19 -2.33
CA LYS A 129 8.76 -11.03 -0.93
C LYS A 129 8.97 -12.30 -0.05
N LYS A 130 9.54 -12.15 1.15
CA LYS A 130 9.27 -13.04 2.30
C LYS A 130 7.88 -12.69 2.86
N ARG A 131 7.00 -13.68 3.03
CA ARG A 131 5.81 -13.61 3.90
C ARG A 131 6.09 -14.49 5.13
N GLU A 132 5.91 -13.92 6.34
CA GLU A 132 5.72 -14.68 7.58
C GLU A 132 4.31 -15.29 7.59
N PHE A 133 4.20 -16.53 8.05
CA PHE A 133 2.93 -17.20 8.24
C PHE A 133 2.34 -16.83 9.61
N ARG A 134 1.11 -16.32 9.64
CA ARG A 134 0.26 -16.33 10.84
C ARG A 134 -0.45 -17.67 10.97
N PHE A 135 -0.55 -18.13 12.21
CA PHE A 135 -1.26 -19.34 12.63
C PHE A 135 -2.76 -19.18 12.37
N HIS A 136 -3.40 -20.17 11.74
CA HIS A 136 -4.85 -20.24 11.67
C HIS A 136 -5.34 -21.12 12.84
N PRO A 137 -6.12 -20.59 13.80
CA PRO A 137 -6.72 -21.40 14.83
C PRO A 137 -7.61 -22.49 14.22
N ILE A 138 -7.63 -23.66 14.85
CA ILE A 138 -8.51 -24.76 14.49
C ILE A 138 -9.95 -24.21 14.57
N LYS A 139 -10.71 -24.28 13.46
CA LYS A 139 -12.14 -23.95 13.45
C LYS A 139 -12.84 -24.84 14.47
N GLU A 140 -13.13 -24.30 15.66
CA GLU A 140 -14.04 -24.93 16.61
C GLU A 140 -15.36 -25.17 15.89
N THR A 141 -15.88 -26.39 15.98
CA THR A 141 -17.25 -26.69 15.56
C THR A 141 -18.21 -25.98 16.50
N ILE A 142 -18.54 -24.74 16.14
CA ILE A 142 -19.49 -23.90 16.88
C ILE A 142 -20.86 -24.54 16.71
N VAL A 143 -21.49 -24.89 17.84
CA VAL A 143 -22.89 -25.32 17.87
C VAL A 143 -23.73 -24.07 17.54
N GLU A 144 -24.45 -24.10 16.42
CA GLU A 144 -25.41 -23.05 16.08
C GLU A 144 -26.54 -23.06 17.11
N GLU A 145 -26.55 -22.05 17.99
CA GLU A 145 -27.73 -21.75 18.79
C GLU A 145 -28.86 -21.32 17.83
N PRO A 146 -30.10 -21.83 18.03
CA PRO A 146 -31.22 -21.43 17.20
C PRO A 146 -31.47 -19.92 17.35
N VAL A 147 -31.67 -19.25 16.22
CA VAL A 147 -32.01 -17.83 16.17
C VAL A 147 -33.33 -17.59 16.93
N ASP A 148 -33.27 -16.82 18.02
CA ASP A 148 -34.44 -16.48 18.83
C ASP A 148 -34.70 -14.96 18.80
N ILE A 149 -35.62 -14.55 17.93
CA ILE A 149 -36.08 -13.16 17.80
C ILE A 149 -37.36 -12.88 18.59
N THR A 150 -37.93 -13.90 19.25
CA THR A 150 -39.20 -13.80 20.00
C THR A 150 -39.25 -12.62 20.98
N PRO A 151 -38.17 -12.27 21.71
CA PRO A 151 -38.17 -11.13 22.64
C PRO A 151 -38.43 -9.77 21.98
N PHE A 152 -38.13 -9.64 20.69
CA PHE A 152 -38.19 -8.37 19.95
C PHE A 152 -39.44 -8.29 19.07
N LEU A 153 -39.96 -9.44 18.60
CA LEU A 153 -41.11 -9.51 17.70
C LEU A 153 -42.40 -8.89 18.25
N ASP A 154 -42.62 -8.93 19.56
CA ASP A 154 -43.82 -8.37 20.19
C ASP A 154 -43.78 -6.84 20.36
N GLN A 155 -42.62 -6.23 20.12
CA GLN A 155 -42.42 -4.78 20.15
C GLN A 155 -42.46 -4.16 18.76
N LEU A 156 -42.49 -4.99 17.70
CA LEU A 156 -42.67 -4.54 16.33
C LEU A 156 -44.15 -4.41 15.99
N ASP A 157 -44.46 -3.42 15.16
CA ASP A 157 -45.78 -3.33 14.53
C ASP A 157 -46.07 -4.56 13.67
N GLU A 158 -47.34 -4.97 13.59
CA GLU A 158 -47.76 -6.22 12.93
C GLU A 158 -47.26 -6.33 11.48
N SER A 159 -47.19 -5.22 10.74
CA SER A 159 -46.69 -5.19 9.37
C SER A 159 -45.19 -5.50 9.27
N LEU A 160 -44.36 -4.91 10.14
CA LEU A 160 -42.92 -5.21 10.23
C LEU A 160 -42.69 -6.62 10.78
N LYS A 161 -43.46 -7.02 11.78
CA LYS A 161 -43.41 -8.34 12.42
C LYS A 161 -43.61 -9.45 11.39
N ASP A 162 -44.62 -9.33 10.53
CA ASP A 162 -44.89 -10.29 9.47
C ASP A 162 -43.72 -10.39 8.47
N LYS A 163 -43.13 -9.26 8.08
CA LYS A 163 -41.96 -9.24 7.17
C LYS A 163 -40.71 -9.84 7.83
N VAL A 164 -40.42 -9.52 9.08
CA VAL A 164 -39.28 -10.11 9.82
C VAL A 164 -39.45 -11.62 9.98
N LEU A 165 -40.68 -12.10 10.21
CA LEU A 165 -40.99 -13.53 10.25
C LEU A 165 -40.86 -14.20 8.86
N GLN A 166 -41.22 -13.52 7.78
CA GLN A 166 -40.99 -14.00 6.42
C GLN A 166 -39.50 -14.07 6.10
N LEU A 167 -38.72 -13.06 6.52
CA LEU A 167 -37.27 -13.01 6.36
C LEU A 167 -36.60 -14.20 7.06
N GLN A 168 -37.08 -14.57 8.26
CA GLN A 168 -36.59 -15.75 8.98
C GLN A 168 -36.92 -17.07 8.25
N LYS A 169 -38.08 -17.15 7.59
CA LYS A 169 -38.56 -18.35 6.89
C LYS A 169 -37.99 -18.52 5.48
N GLY A 170 -37.34 -17.49 4.93
CA GLY A 170 -36.76 -17.52 3.59
C GLY A 170 -35.81 -18.71 3.42
N SER A 171 -36.04 -19.49 2.36
CA SER A 171 -35.28 -20.72 2.07
C SER A 171 -33.91 -20.46 1.44
N ASP A 172 -33.76 -19.33 0.75
CA ASP A 172 -32.55 -18.92 0.05
C ASP A 172 -32.30 -17.41 0.18
N THR A 173 -31.12 -16.98 -0.26
CA THR A 173 -30.65 -15.59 -0.15
C THR A 173 -31.48 -14.64 -1.01
N GLU A 174 -31.99 -15.09 -2.15
CA GLU A 174 -32.80 -14.27 -3.06
C GLU A 174 -34.14 -13.91 -2.43
N ALA A 175 -34.88 -14.90 -1.89
CA ALA A 175 -36.12 -14.64 -1.16
C ALA A 175 -35.90 -13.76 0.07
N GLN A 176 -34.77 -13.93 0.77
CA GLN A 176 -34.41 -13.07 1.89
C GLN A 176 -34.12 -11.62 1.44
N CYS A 177 -33.51 -11.43 0.27
CA CYS A 177 -33.26 -10.12 -0.31
C CYS A 177 -34.57 -9.42 -0.71
N GLU A 178 -35.53 -10.14 -1.29
CA GLU A 178 -36.85 -9.57 -1.63
C GLU A 178 -37.56 -9.05 -0.37
N VAL A 179 -37.67 -9.88 0.67
CA VAL A 179 -38.32 -9.47 1.93
C VAL A 179 -37.55 -8.34 2.62
N MET A 180 -36.21 -8.38 2.57
CA MET A 180 -35.39 -7.32 3.15
C MET A 180 -35.56 -5.99 2.40
N GLN A 181 -35.74 -6.01 1.09
CA GLN A 181 -36.08 -4.80 0.33
C GLN A 181 -37.45 -4.27 0.74
N GLU A 182 -38.46 -5.12 0.95
CA GLU A 182 -39.77 -4.67 1.44
C GLU A 182 -39.71 -4.07 2.86
N ILE A 183 -38.77 -4.52 3.70
CA ILE A 183 -38.51 -3.92 5.01
C ILE A 183 -37.88 -2.54 4.84
N VAL A 184 -36.87 -2.41 3.97
CA VAL A 184 -36.23 -1.12 3.66
C VAL A 184 -37.23 -0.13 3.09
N ASP A 185 -38.08 -0.55 2.15
CA ASP A 185 -39.10 0.31 1.55
C ASP A 185 -40.11 0.80 2.60
N GLN A 186 -40.47 -0.04 3.57
CA GLN A 186 -41.35 0.35 4.68
C GLN A 186 -40.69 1.33 5.65
N VAL A 187 -39.40 1.17 5.95
CA VAL A 187 -38.63 2.13 6.76
C VAL A 187 -38.56 3.50 6.07
N LEU A 188 -38.62 3.53 4.74
CA LEU A 188 -38.57 4.74 3.94
C LEU A 188 -39.93 5.45 3.75
N GLU A 189 -41.02 4.92 4.33
CA GLU A 189 -42.33 5.58 4.33
C GLU A 189 -42.28 6.89 5.17
N GLU A 190 -42.97 7.96 4.71
CA GLU A 190 -42.87 9.30 5.33
C GLU A 190 -43.35 9.36 6.79
N ASP A 191 -44.19 8.41 7.22
CA ASP A 191 -44.78 8.29 8.54
C ASP A 191 -44.19 7.15 9.39
N PHE A 192 -42.99 6.67 9.04
CA PHE A 192 -42.32 5.62 9.81
C PHE A 192 -42.03 6.03 11.26
N ASP A 193 -42.40 5.17 12.20
CA ASP A 193 -42.14 5.39 13.62
C ASP A 193 -40.67 5.08 13.97
N SER A 194 -39.89 6.12 14.27
CA SER A 194 -38.48 5.99 14.64
C SER A 194 -38.24 5.12 15.89
N GLU A 195 -39.22 4.93 16.78
CA GLU A 195 -39.08 4.05 17.94
C GLU A 195 -38.94 2.57 17.52
N GLN A 196 -39.47 2.21 16.34
CA GLN A 196 -39.38 0.85 15.77
C GLN A 196 -37.97 0.52 15.25
N LEU A 197 -37.13 1.52 14.94
CA LEU A 197 -35.80 1.32 14.37
C LEU A 197 -34.89 0.49 15.28
N SER A 198 -34.89 0.78 16.59
CA SER A 198 -34.03 0.07 17.55
C SER A 198 -34.45 -1.40 17.73
N VAL A 199 -35.76 -1.66 17.68
CA VAL A 199 -36.33 -3.01 17.77
C VAL A 199 -36.03 -3.80 16.48
N LEU A 200 -36.22 -3.16 15.32
CA LEU A 200 -35.90 -3.74 14.02
C LEU A 200 -34.40 -4.07 13.91
N ALA A 201 -33.53 -3.15 14.33
CA ALA A 201 -32.09 -3.38 14.39
C ALA A 201 -31.73 -4.58 15.27
N SER A 202 -32.41 -4.76 16.41
CA SER A 202 -32.21 -5.91 17.29
C SER A 202 -32.65 -7.22 16.62
N CYS A 203 -33.77 -7.22 15.89
CA CYS A 203 -34.24 -8.37 15.11
C CYS A 203 -33.24 -8.76 14.03
N LEU A 204 -32.79 -7.78 13.22
CA LEU A 204 -31.84 -8.00 12.13
C LEU A 204 -30.47 -8.48 12.65
N GLN A 205 -30.00 -7.91 13.77
CA GLN A 205 -28.76 -8.35 14.41
C GLN A 205 -28.80 -9.81 14.83
N GLU A 206 -29.93 -10.30 15.35
CA GLU A 206 -30.06 -11.69 15.78
C GLU A 206 -30.29 -12.63 14.59
N LEU A 207 -31.11 -12.23 13.61
CA LEU A 207 -31.32 -12.99 12.35
C LEU A 207 -30.00 -13.22 11.60
N PHE A 208 -29.19 -12.18 11.46
CA PHE A 208 -27.93 -12.24 10.71
C PHE A 208 -26.71 -12.46 11.60
N LYS A 209 -26.88 -12.95 12.83
CA LYS A 209 -25.77 -13.20 13.77
C LYS A 209 -24.67 -14.10 13.16
N ALA A 210 -25.07 -15.09 12.37
CA ALA A 210 -24.15 -15.97 11.64
C ALA A 210 -23.35 -15.22 10.56
N HIS A 211 -23.98 -14.27 9.85
CA HIS A 211 -23.34 -13.43 8.83
C HIS A 211 -22.15 -12.66 9.42
N PHE A 212 -22.29 -12.16 10.65
CA PHE A 212 -21.22 -11.41 11.34
C PHE A 212 -20.15 -12.28 11.99
N ARG A 213 -20.34 -13.61 12.07
CA ARG A 213 -19.35 -14.54 12.66
C ARG A 213 -18.29 -15.00 11.66
N GLY A 214 -18.60 -14.99 10.36
CA GLY A 214 -17.71 -15.48 9.30
C GLY A 214 -16.63 -14.49 8.85
N GLU A 215 -15.74 -14.97 7.97
CA GLU A 215 -14.87 -14.10 7.19
C GLU A 215 -15.71 -13.38 6.13
N VAL A 216 -15.51 -12.06 5.99
CA VAL A 216 -16.27 -11.23 5.04
C VAL A 216 -15.88 -11.55 3.59
N LEU A 217 -14.61 -11.92 3.38
CA LEU A 217 -14.07 -12.25 2.08
C LEU A 217 -14.41 -13.70 1.69
N PRO A 218 -14.77 -13.95 0.43
CA PRO A 218 -14.85 -15.30 -0.12
C PRO A 218 -13.50 -16.02 -0.03
N GLU A 219 -13.53 -17.36 0.07
CA GLU A 219 -12.31 -18.20 0.09
C GLU A 219 -11.48 -18.03 -1.19
N GLU A 220 -12.14 -17.84 -2.34
CA GLU A 220 -11.52 -17.46 -3.61
C GLU A 220 -11.98 -16.06 -4.03
N ILE A 221 -11.04 -15.13 -4.19
CA ILE A 221 -11.33 -13.74 -4.55
C ILE A 221 -11.44 -13.62 -6.07
N THR A 222 -12.66 -13.73 -6.61
CA THR A 222 -13.02 -13.47 -8.01
C THR A 222 -14.06 -12.35 -8.07
N GLU A 223 -14.22 -11.71 -9.22
CA GLU A 223 -15.23 -10.64 -9.39
C GLU A 223 -16.64 -11.16 -9.09
N GLU A 224 -16.98 -12.36 -9.58
CA GLU A 224 -18.26 -13.05 -9.35
C GLU A 224 -18.47 -13.43 -7.87
N SER A 225 -17.44 -13.97 -7.19
CA SER A 225 -17.57 -14.34 -5.77
C SER A 225 -17.67 -13.13 -4.85
N LEU A 226 -17.05 -12.01 -5.24
CA LEU A 226 -17.16 -10.74 -4.52
C LEU A 226 -18.53 -10.11 -4.73
N GLU A 227 -19.06 -10.09 -5.95
CA GLU A 227 -20.44 -9.65 -6.24
C GLU A 227 -21.47 -10.48 -5.43
N GLU A 228 -21.31 -11.81 -5.40
CA GLU A 228 -22.15 -12.69 -4.58
C GLU A 228 -22.04 -12.36 -3.08
N SER A 229 -20.84 -12.03 -2.60
CA SER A 229 -20.63 -11.71 -1.18
C SER A 229 -21.33 -10.42 -0.74
N VAL A 230 -21.40 -9.41 -1.60
CA VAL A 230 -22.10 -8.13 -1.34
C VAL A 230 -23.58 -8.19 -1.72
N GLY A 231 -24.04 -9.25 -2.39
CA GLY A 231 -25.44 -9.50 -2.75
C GLY A 231 -26.33 -10.01 -1.62
N LYS A 232 -25.80 -10.13 -0.39
CA LYS A 232 -26.56 -10.65 0.77
C LYS A 232 -27.59 -9.62 1.30
N PRO A 233 -28.69 -10.06 1.95
CA PRO A 233 -29.83 -9.20 2.27
C PRO A 233 -29.46 -7.96 3.06
N LEU A 234 -28.57 -8.11 4.04
CA LEU A 234 -28.18 -7.04 4.94
C LEU A 234 -27.45 -5.87 4.21
N TYR A 235 -26.80 -6.15 3.08
CA TYR A 235 -26.16 -5.12 2.25
C TYR A 235 -27.16 -4.28 1.45
N LEU A 236 -28.45 -4.67 1.37
CA LEU A 236 -29.48 -3.85 0.72
C LEU A 236 -29.71 -2.52 1.44
N ILE A 237 -29.48 -2.45 2.75
CA ILE A 237 -29.52 -1.18 3.50
C ILE A 237 -28.49 -0.22 2.89
N PHE A 238 -27.26 -0.70 2.68
CA PHE A 238 -26.19 0.11 2.11
C PHE A 238 -26.45 0.44 0.65
N ARG A 239 -26.98 -0.51 -0.13
CA ARG A 239 -27.36 -0.28 -1.52
C ARG A 239 -28.35 0.87 -1.66
N ASN A 240 -29.43 0.84 -0.89
CA ASN A 240 -30.44 1.89 -0.92
C ASN A 240 -29.85 3.22 -0.43
N LEU A 241 -29.05 3.20 0.65
CA LEU A 241 -28.37 4.39 1.15
C LEU A 241 -27.46 5.04 0.09
N CYS A 242 -26.67 4.26 -0.66
CA CYS A 242 -25.77 4.76 -1.71
C CYS A 242 -26.52 5.30 -2.94
N GLN A 243 -27.74 4.80 -3.22
CA GLN A 243 -28.53 5.24 -4.37
C GLN A 243 -29.37 6.49 -4.07
N MET A 244 -29.47 6.88 -2.80
CA MET A 244 -30.24 8.05 -2.37
C MET A 244 -29.43 9.34 -2.45
N GLN A 245 -30.14 10.45 -2.65
CA GLN A 245 -29.57 11.79 -2.51
C GLN A 245 -29.61 12.21 -1.04
N GLU A 246 -28.56 12.90 -0.57
CA GLU A 246 -28.40 13.35 0.83
C GLU A 246 -29.56 14.22 1.34
N ASP A 247 -30.22 14.98 0.45
CA ASP A 247 -31.33 15.86 0.78
C ASP A 247 -32.66 15.11 1.04
N ASN A 248 -32.69 13.78 0.88
CA ASN A 248 -33.87 12.96 1.06
C ASN A 248 -34.08 12.61 2.55
N SER A 249 -35.28 12.80 3.09
CA SER A 249 -35.63 12.40 4.47
C SER A 249 -35.38 10.91 4.73
N GLY A 250 -35.57 10.06 3.71
CA GLY A 250 -35.27 8.64 3.76
C GLY A 250 -33.79 8.31 3.97
N PHE A 251 -32.88 9.18 3.53
CA PHE A 251 -31.44 9.03 3.77
C PHE A 251 -31.13 9.11 5.27
N SER A 252 -31.76 10.06 5.99
CA SER A 252 -31.62 10.18 7.44
C SER A 252 -32.14 8.93 8.17
N LEU A 253 -33.31 8.42 7.77
CA LEU A 253 -33.92 7.24 8.42
C LEU A 253 -33.07 5.98 8.26
N LEU A 254 -32.48 5.76 7.08
CA LEU A 254 -31.57 4.62 6.89
C LEU A 254 -30.26 4.78 7.65
N LEU A 255 -29.75 6.00 7.81
CA LEU A 255 -28.61 6.27 8.69
C LEU A 255 -28.94 6.01 10.16
N ASP A 256 -30.15 6.38 10.60
CA ASP A 256 -30.61 6.11 11.97
C ASP A 256 -30.75 4.60 12.20
N LEU A 257 -31.33 3.85 11.25
CA LEU A 257 -31.36 2.38 11.29
C LEU A 257 -29.95 1.78 11.38
N LEU A 258 -29.02 2.29 10.57
CA LEU A 258 -27.64 1.83 10.55
C LEU A 258 -26.90 2.15 11.84
N SER A 259 -27.17 3.31 12.43
CA SER A 259 -26.65 3.74 13.73
C SER A 259 -27.14 2.80 14.85
N GLU A 260 -28.43 2.49 14.89
CA GLU A 260 -29.00 1.51 15.82
C GLU A 260 -28.38 0.12 15.63
N LEU A 261 -28.25 -0.34 14.37
CA LEU A 261 -27.56 -1.60 14.05
C LEU A 261 -26.11 -1.60 14.51
N TYR A 262 -25.39 -0.49 14.35
CA TYR A 262 -24.00 -0.36 14.80
C TYR A 262 -23.87 -0.43 16.32
N GLN A 263 -24.80 0.17 17.06
CA GLN A 263 -24.82 0.07 18.52
C GLN A 263 -25.02 -1.38 19.01
N LYS A 264 -25.83 -2.19 18.31
CA LYS A 264 -26.04 -3.61 18.67
C LYS A 264 -24.97 -4.54 18.10
N GLN A 265 -24.47 -4.24 16.90
CA GLN A 265 -23.52 -5.05 16.14
C GLN A 265 -22.46 -4.16 15.50
N PRO A 266 -21.37 -3.82 16.21
CA PRO A 266 -20.32 -2.93 15.70
C PRO A 266 -19.66 -3.41 14.41
N LYS A 267 -19.71 -4.72 14.15
CA LYS A 267 -19.18 -5.35 12.94
C LYS A 267 -19.80 -4.79 11.65
N ILE A 268 -21.04 -4.31 11.71
CA ILE A 268 -21.71 -3.68 10.57
C ILE A 268 -20.88 -2.54 9.96
N GLY A 269 -20.09 -1.82 10.77
CA GLY A 269 -19.27 -0.70 10.30
C GLY A 269 -18.21 -1.14 9.29
N TYR A 270 -17.48 -2.23 9.55
CA TYR A 270 -16.52 -2.73 8.55
C TYR A 270 -17.19 -3.49 7.40
N HIS A 271 -18.41 -4.02 7.59
CA HIS A 271 -19.21 -4.54 6.48
C HIS A 271 -19.64 -3.40 5.54
N LEU A 272 -19.96 -2.21 6.06
CA LEU A 272 -20.21 -1.02 5.25
C LEU A 272 -18.97 -0.66 4.45
N LEU A 273 -17.80 -0.56 5.09
CA LEU A 273 -16.54 -0.29 4.38
C LEU A 273 -16.24 -1.36 3.31
N TYR A 274 -16.53 -2.63 3.62
CA TYR A 274 -16.41 -3.72 2.66
C TYR A 274 -17.32 -3.51 1.46
N TYR A 275 -18.61 -3.25 1.68
CA TYR A 275 -19.58 -2.99 0.61
C TYR A 275 -19.17 -1.79 -0.24
N LEU A 276 -18.75 -0.70 0.40
CA LEU A 276 -18.29 0.51 -0.26
C LEU A 276 -16.99 0.30 -1.05
N LYS A 277 -16.27 -0.81 -0.89
CA LYS A 277 -15.12 -1.12 -1.73
C LYS A 277 -15.52 -1.54 -3.16
N PHE A 278 -16.79 -1.91 -3.41
CA PHE A 278 -17.24 -2.56 -4.64
C PHE A 278 -18.07 -1.73 -5.63
N PRO A 279 -18.76 -0.63 -5.29
CA PRO A 279 -19.37 0.21 -6.32
C PRO A 279 -18.38 1.25 -6.86
N ASP A 280 -18.37 1.42 -8.19
CA ASP A 280 -17.64 2.45 -8.96
C ASP A 280 -17.85 3.91 -8.48
N GLU A 281 -18.82 4.11 -7.57
CA GLU A 281 -19.27 5.39 -7.03
C GLU A 281 -18.46 5.85 -5.80
N THR A 282 -17.85 4.93 -5.04
CA THR A 282 -17.13 5.27 -3.78
C THR A 282 -15.74 5.82 -3.99
N LEU A 283 -15.16 5.64 -5.19
CA LEU A 283 -13.89 6.23 -5.61
C LEU A 283 -14.00 7.74 -5.92
N ARG A 284 -15.19 8.33 -5.72
CA ARG A 284 -15.48 9.76 -5.96
C ARG A 284 -15.59 10.59 -4.69
N SER A 285 -15.85 9.99 -3.52
CA SER A 285 -16.08 10.77 -2.29
C SER A 285 -14.86 10.70 -1.36
N GLY A 286 -14.36 11.87 -0.96
CA GLY A 286 -13.34 11.97 0.09
C GLY A 286 -13.86 11.58 1.47
N GLU A 287 -15.17 11.48 1.67
CA GLU A 287 -15.79 11.15 2.97
C GLU A 287 -15.53 9.71 3.38
N LEU A 288 -15.60 8.76 2.44
CA LEU A 288 -15.26 7.37 2.71
C LEU A 288 -13.78 7.24 3.07
N LEU A 289 -12.91 7.93 2.32
CA LEU A 289 -11.49 7.94 2.63
C LEU A 289 -11.26 8.51 4.02
N ASN A 290 -11.90 9.62 4.38
CA ASN A 290 -11.82 10.22 5.72
C ASN A 290 -12.26 9.22 6.80
N MET A 291 -13.41 8.56 6.61
CA MET A 291 -13.92 7.55 7.55
C MET A 291 -12.90 6.42 7.78
N ILE A 292 -12.22 5.96 6.72
CA ILE A 292 -11.18 4.94 6.84
C ILE A 292 -9.97 5.50 7.60
N VAL A 293 -9.41 6.64 7.18
CA VAL A 293 -8.17 7.16 7.76
C VAL A 293 -8.34 7.71 9.18
N ALA A 294 -9.56 8.06 9.58
CA ALA A 294 -9.91 8.51 10.93
C ALA A 294 -9.82 7.39 11.98
N VAL A 295 -9.98 6.12 11.57
CA VAL A 295 -10.01 4.97 12.50
C VAL A 295 -8.89 3.96 12.29
N ILE A 296 -8.08 4.14 11.25
CA ILE A 296 -7.03 3.19 10.89
C ILE A 296 -5.83 3.27 11.82
N ASP A 297 -5.20 2.14 12.12
CA ASP A 297 -3.89 2.10 12.76
C ASP A 297 -2.73 1.96 11.75
N SER A 298 -1.49 2.07 12.24
CA SER A 298 -0.30 1.95 11.37
C SER A 298 -0.13 0.58 10.70
N PHE A 299 -0.60 -0.50 11.32
CA PHE A 299 -0.51 -1.86 10.75
C PHE A 299 -1.54 -2.04 9.65
N GLN A 300 -2.78 -1.62 9.89
CA GLN A 300 -3.85 -1.62 8.90
C GLN A 300 -3.52 -0.71 7.71
N LEU A 301 -2.93 0.48 7.95
CA LEU A 301 -2.45 1.36 6.89
C LEU A 301 -1.40 0.65 6.01
N GLN A 302 -0.45 -0.05 6.63
CA GLN A 302 0.56 -0.82 5.90
C GLN A 302 -0.08 -1.93 5.05
N GLU A 303 -1.09 -2.62 5.57
CA GLU A 303 -1.85 -3.63 4.82
C GLU A 303 -2.57 -3.00 3.62
N LEU A 304 -3.27 -1.88 3.81
CA LEU A 304 -3.94 -1.16 2.72
C LEU A 304 -2.95 -0.70 1.65
N VAL A 305 -1.83 -0.09 2.04
CA VAL A 305 -0.74 0.29 1.13
C VAL A 305 -0.26 -0.92 0.34
N CYS A 306 -0.07 -2.07 0.99
CA CYS A 306 0.32 -3.30 0.31
C CYS A 306 -0.74 -3.77 -0.69
N HIS A 307 -2.02 -3.71 -0.33
CA HIS A 307 -3.12 -4.06 -1.24
C HIS A 307 -3.17 -3.14 -2.46
N VAL A 308 -2.95 -1.84 -2.28
CA VAL A 308 -2.84 -0.88 -3.40
C VAL A 308 -1.68 -1.23 -4.32
N MET A 309 -0.48 -1.44 -3.75
CA MET A 309 0.71 -1.78 -4.54
C MET A 309 0.63 -3.14 -5.24
N MET A 310 -0.18 -4.07 -4.73
CA MET A 310 -0.45 -5.37 -5.37
C MET A 310 -1.51 -5.27 -6.48
N GLY A 311 -2.21 -4.15 -6.60
CA GLY A 311 -3.31 -3.97 -7.56
C GLY A 311 -4.65 -4.52 -7.06
N ASN A 312 -4.77 -4.91 -5.79
CA ASN A 312 -5.99 -5.49 -5.21
C ASN A 312 -6.93 -4.42 -4.61
N LEU A 313 -6.49 -3.17 -4.59
CA LEU A 313 -7.23 -2.03 -4.06
C LEU A 313 -6.86 -0.79 -4.86
N VAL A 314 -7.85 -0.01 -5.27
CA VAL A 314 -7.68 1.33 -5.83
C VAL A 314 -8.54 2.24 -4.97
N MET A 315 -7.97 3.30 -4.43
CA MET A 315 -8.66 4.31 -3.61
C MET A 315 -8.69 5.68 -4.27
N PHE A 316 -7.77 5.94 -5.20
CA PHE A 316 -7.70 7.20 -5.93
C PHE A 316 -7.79 6.95 -7.44
N ARG A 317 -8.57 7.81 -8.11
CA ARG A 317 -8.60 7.89 -9.58
C ARG A 317 -8.06 9.23 -10.04
N LYS A 318 -7.55 9.29 -11.26
CA LYS A 318 -6.90 10.49 -11.82
C LYS A 318 -7.84 11.71 -11.90
N ASP A 319 -9.14 11.48 -12.03
CA ASP A 319 -10.19 12.50 -12.14
C ASP A 319 -10.59 13.11 -10.78
N SER A 320 -10.58 12.33 -9.69
CA SER A 320 -11.04 12.75 -8.37
C SER A 320 -9.90 13.07 -7.38
N VAL A 321 -8.70 12.52 -7.59
CA VAL A 321 -7.61 12.57 -6.60
C VAL A 321 -7.23 13.97 -6.15
N LEU A 322 -7.18 14.96 -7.05
CA LEU A 322 -6.83 16.32 -6.68
C LEU A 322 -7.88 16.93 -5.73
N ASN A 323 -9.16 16.72 -6.01
CA ASN A 323 -10.25 17.25 -5.18
C ASN A 323 -10.26 16.59 -3.80
N ILE A 324 -10.03 15.27 -3.74
CA ILE A 324 -9.95 14.53 -2.48
C ILE A 324 -8.76 15.01 -1.64
N LEU A 325 -7.59 15.21 -2.25
CA LEU A 325 -6.43 15.73 -1.53
C LEU A 325 -6.65 17.16 -1.03
N ILE A 326 -7.36 18.01 -1.78
CA ILE A 326 -7.75 19.35 -1.33
C ILE A 326 -8.70 19.26 -0.13
N GLN A 327 -9.71 18.39 -0.17
CA GLN A 327 -10.61 18.14 0.97
C GLN A 327 -9.85 17.63 2.20
N SER A 328 -8.82 16.80 1.98
CA SER A 328 -8.02 16.25 3.08
C SER A 328 -7.16 17.27 3.83
N LEU A 329 -7.01 18.50 3.32
CA LEU A 329 -6.22 19.53 4.00
C LEU A 329 -6.86 19.99 5.32
N ASP A 330 -8.17 19.78 5.48
CA ASP A 330 -8.90 20.10 6.70
C ASP A 330 -8.95 18.91 7.70
N TRP A 331 -8.33 17.78 7.36
CA TRP A 331 -8.33 16.56 8.19
C TRP A 331 -7.22 16.58 9.25
N GLU A 332 -7.32 15.70 10.25
CA GLU A 332 -6.32 15.63 11.32
C GLU A 332 -4.93 15.21 10.79
N THR A 333 -3.88 15.53 11.53
CA THR A 333 -2.48 15.27 11.13
C THR A 333 -2.27 13.81 10.69
N PHE A 334 -2.73 12.84 11.48
CA PHE A 334 -2.52 11.43 11.15
C PHE A 334 -3.36 10.98 9.93
N GLU A 335 -4.57 11.50 9.79
CA GLU A 335 -5.45 11.26 8.65
C GLU A 335 -4.82 11.77 7.34
N GLN A 336 -4.22 12.96 7.37
CA GLN A 336 -3.45 13.51 6.25
C GLN A 336 -2.25 12.61 5.91
N TYR A 337 -1.48 12.19 6.91
CA TYR A 337 -0.35 11.27 6.69
C TYR A 337 -0.81 9.97 6.02
N CYS A 338 -1.87 9.33 6.53
CA CYS A 338 -2.43 8.11 5.96
C CYS A 338 -2.87 8.32 4.51
N THR A 339 -3.61 9.40 4.26
CA THR A 339 -4.09 9.79 2.93
C THR A 339 -2.95 9.95 1.94
N TRP A 340 -1.89 10.66 2.32
CA TRP A 340 -0.70 10.82 1.49
C TRP A 340 0.03 9.49 1.28
N GLN A 341 0.18 8.64 2.30
CA GLN A 341 0.80 7.31 2.12
C GLN A 341 0.01 6.43 1.14
N LEU A 342 -1.32 6.42 1.28
CA LEU A 342 -2.21 5.70 0.37
C LEU A 342 -2.12 6.27 -1.05
N PHE A 343 -2.09 7.59 -1.22
CA PHE A 343 -1.91 8.22 -2.53
C PHE A 343 -0.60 7.79 -3.18
N LEU A 344 0.52 7.82 -2.43
CA LEU A 344 1.84 7.44 -2.95
C LEU A 344 1.97 5.95 -3.27
N ALA A 345 1.14 5.10 -2.69
CA ALA A 345 1.05 3.70 -3.05
C ALA A 345 0.45 3.51 -4.47
N HIS A 346 -0.31 4.48 -4.97
CA HIS A 346 -0.87 4.45 -6.32
C HIS A 346 0.15 4.92 -7.36
N SER A 347 0.01 4.40 -8.58
CA SER A 347 0.81 4.84 -9.73
C SER A 347 0.21 6.08 -10.41
N ILE A 348 -0.05 7.14 -9.65
CA ILE A 348 -0.57 8.43 -10.15
C ILE A 348 0.60 9.43 -10.28
N PRO A 349 0.85 10.00 -11.47
CA PRO A 349 1.92 10.97 -11.64
C PRO A 349 1.71 12.22 -10.77
N LEU A 350 2.78 12.71 -10.14
CA LEU A 350 2.73 13.88 -9.25
C LEU A 350 2.22 15.14 -9.96
N GLU A 351 2.46 15.25 -11.27
CA GLU A 351 1.95 16.34 -12.12
C GLU A 351 0.41 16.42 -12.14
N THR A 352 -0.29 15.32 -11.87
CA THR A 352 -1.76 15.29 -11.76
C THR A 352 -2.26 16.11 -10.57
N ILE A 353 -1.50 16.10 -9.47
CA ILE A 353 -1.90 16.73 -8.20
C ILE A 353 -1.12 18.00 -7.89
N ILE A 354 -0.13 18.36 -8.71
CA ILE A 354 0.69 19.57 -8.50
C ILE A 354 -0.12 20.88 -8.34
N PRO A 355 -1.32 21.05 -8.94
CA PRO A 355 -2.16 22.23 -8.69
C PRO A 355 -2.50 22.45 -7.21
N ILE A 356 -2.45 21.41 -6.36
CA ILE A 356 -2.68 21.53 -4.91
C ILE A 356 -1.75 22.55 -4.25
N LEU A 357 -0.55 22.81 -4.79
CA LEU A 357 0.39 23.80 -4.25
C LEU A 357 -0.21 25.20 -4.09
N GLN A 358 -1.24 25.56 -4.88
CA GLN A 358 -1.98 26.83 -4.76
C GLN A 358 -2.89 26.89 -3.52
N HIS A 359 -3.29 25.74 -2.97
CA HIS A 359 -4.13 25.63 -1.78
C HIS A 359 -3.29 25.51 -0.50
N LEU A 360 -2.00 25.21 -0.62
CA LEU A 360 -1.12 24.95 0.52
C LEU A 360 -0.57 26.23 1.16
N LYS A 361 -0.97 26.48 2.41
CA LYS A 361 -0.43 27.56 3.24
C LYS A 361 0.62 27.01 4.19
N TYR A 362 1.75 27.71 4.31
CA TYR A 362 2.94 27.24 5.05
C TYR A 362 2.67 26.80 6.50
N LYS A 363 1.89 27.58 7.25
CA LYS A 363 1.60 27.29 8.67
C LYS A 363 0.41 26.37 8.90
N GLU A 364 -0.50 26.27 7.93
CA GLU A 364 -1.75 25.51 8.10
C GLU A 364 -1.61 24.07 7.59
N HIS A 365 -0.77 23.80 6.59
CA HIS A 365 -0.69 22.48 5.94
C HIS A 365 0.72 21.85 5.97
N PRO A 366 1.34 21.66 7.14
CA PRO A 366 2.71 21.13 7.25
C PRO A 366 2.86 19.69 6.74
N GLU A 367 1.85 18.84 6.90
CA GLU A 367 1.86 17.43 6.48
C GLU A 367 1.94 17.31 4.96
N ALA A 368 1.02 17.97 4.25
CA ALA A 368 0.97 18.00 2.80
C ALA A 368 2.22 18.65 2.19
N LEU A 369 2.71 19.76 2.76
CA LEU A 369 3.95 20.41 2.31
C LEU A 369 5.17 19.51 2.50
N SER A 370 5.29 18.85 3.66
CA SER A 370 6.42 17.94 3.92
C SER A 370 6.41 16.76 2.95
N CYS A 371 5.24 16.16 2.72
CA CYS A 371 5.07 15.07 1.78
C CYS A 371 5.46 15.50 0.35
N LEU A 372 4.88 16.60 -0.15
CA LEU A 372 5.17 17.09 -1.50
C LEU A 372 6.62 17.47 -1.70
N LEU A 373 7.27 18.07 -0.70
CA LEU A 373 8.70 18.40 -0.80
C LEU A 373 9.56 17.13 -0.98
N LEU A 374 9.22 16.08 -0.24
CA LEU A 374 9.90 14.78 -0.32
C LEU A 374 9.60 14.00 -1.62
N GLN A 375 8.46 14.25 -2.26
CA GLN A 375 8.17 13.67 -3.57
C GLN A 375 8.77 14.48 -4.72
N LEU A 376 8.64 15.81 -4.69
CA LEU A 376 9.20 16.69 -5.73
C LEU A 376 10.71 16.56 -5.87
N ARG A 377 11.44 16.30 -4.78
CA ARG A 377 12.90 16.05 -4.84
C ARG A 377 13.28 14.77 -5.61
N ARG A 378 12.33 13.85 -5.84
CA ARG A 378 12.53 12.61 -6.61
C ARG A 378 12.16 12.81 -8.09
N GLU A 379 11.43 13.88 -8.40
CA GLU A 379 10.95 14.19 -9.74
C GLU A 379 11.94 15.08 -10.51
N LYS A 380 11.96 14.89 -11.83
CA LYS A 380 12.61 15.81 -12.76
C LYS A 380 11.70 17.04 -12.94
N PRO A 381 12.21 18.28 -12.80
CA PRO A 381 11.35 19.47 -12.85
C PRO A 381 10.71 19.62 -14.24
N SER A 382 9.38 19.68 -14.29
CA SER A 382 8.63 20.11 -15.48
C SER A 382 8.34 21.62 -15.44
N GLU A 383 8.05 22.23 -16.59
CA GLU A 383 7.71 23.67 -16.63
C GLU A 383 6.50 23.99 -15.74
N GLU A 384 5.49 23.11 -15.69
CA GLU A 384 4.30 23.31 -14.85
C GLU A 384 4.62 23.14 -13.36
N MET A 385 5.46 22.17 -12.98
CA MET A 385 5.92 22.05 -11.58
C MET A 385 6.66 23.29 -11.12
N VAL A 386 7.59 23.81 -11.92
CA VAL A 386 8.35 25.03 -11.60
C VAL A 386 7.42 26.23 -11.51
N LYS A 387 6.46 26.36 -12.43
CA LYS A 387 5.44 27.42 -12.41
C LYS A 387 4.60 27.35 -11.13
N MET A 388 4.12 26.17 -10.74
CA MET A 388 3.31 25.99 -9.54
C MET A 388 4.08 26.27 -8.25
N VAL A 389 5.35 25.88 -8.19
CA VAL A 389 6.28 26.20 -7.08
C VAL A 389 6.49 27.71 -6.94
N LEU A 390 6.77 28.40 -8.06
CA LEU A 390 6.99 29.86 -8.07
C LEU A 390 5.71 30.68 -7.86
N SER A 391 4.54 30.08 -8.11
CA SER A 391 3.24 30.76 -7.93
C SER A 391 2.82 30.86 -6.46
N ARG A 392 3.53 30.19 -5.56
CA ARG A 392 3.27 30.26 -4.11
C ARG A 392 3.61 31.66 -3.57
N PRO A 393 2.87 32.17 -2.56
CA PRO A 393 3.23 33.42 -1.90
C PRO A 393 4.61 33.32 -1.24
N CYS A 394 5.46 34.32 -1.44
CA CYS A 394 6.75 34.40 -0.77
C CYS A 394 6.55 34.92 0.66
N HIS A 395 6.93 34.12 1.65
CA HIS A 395 6.94 34.50 3.06
C HIS A 395 8.34 34.23 3.65
N PRO A 396 8.92 35.12 4.48
CA PRO A 396 10.27 34.92 5.04
C PRO A 396 10.47 33.59 5.77
N ASP A 397 9.43 33.11 6.45
CA ASP A 397 9.45 31.83 7.15
C ASP A 397 9.21 30.61 6.23
N ASP A 398 8.64 30.80 5.02
CA ASP A 398 8.34 29.70 4.09
C ASP A 398 9.59 29.33 3.30
N GLN A 399 10.17 28.18 3.65
CA GLN A 399 11.38 27.64 3.02
C GLN A 399 11.08 26.58 1.95
N PHE A 400 9.82 26.35 1.60
CA PHE A 400 9.43 25.29 0.66
C PHE A 400 10.00 25.56 -0.74
N THR A 401 9.72 26.74 -1.30
CA THR A 401 10.10 27.13 -2.66
C THR A 401 11.62 27.16 -2.82
N THR A 402 12.34 27.79 -1.88
CA THR A 402 13.80 27.86 -1.90
C THR A 402 14.45 26.49 -1.78
N SER A 403 13.91 25.61 -0.92
CA SER A 403 14.45 24.25 -0.72
C SER A 403 14.34 23.40 -1.99
N ILE A 404 13.17 23.39 -2.64
CA ILE A 404 12.98 22.56 -3.84
C ILE A 404 13.74 23.11 -5.05
N LEU A 405 13.74 24.42 -5.25
CA LEU A 405 14.51 25.05 -6.33
C LEU A 405 16.01 24.81 -6.16
N ARG A 406 16.53 24.91 -4.92
CA ARG A 406 17.93 24.57 -4.65
C ARG A 406 18.23 23.11 -4.97
N HIS A 407 17.34 22.18 -4.61
CA HIS A 407 17.54 20.76 -4.91
C HIS A 407 17.58 20.50 -6.42
N TRP A 408 16.65 21.07 -7.18
CA TRP A 408 16.62 20.94 -8.63
C TRP A 408 17.79 21.65 -9.30
N CYS A 409 18.21 22.81 -8.80
CA CYS A 409 19.39 23.52 -9.32
C CYS A 409 20.66 22.66 -9.21
N ILE A 410 20.84 21.92 -8.10
CA ILE A 410 22.03 21.07 -7.91
C ILE A 410 22.05 19.87 -8.88
N LYS A 411 20.89 19.33 -9.27
CA LYS A 411 20.79 18.10 -10.09
C LYS A 411 20.44 18.33 -11.56
N HIS A 412 19.77 19.43 -11.86
CA HIS A 412 19.10 19.72 -13.13
C HIS A 412 19.18 21.23 -13.43
N ASP A 413 20.35 21.84 -13.22
CA ASP A 413 20.63 23.27 -13.43
C ASP A 413 20.17 23.80 -14.79
N ASP A 414 20.65 23.20 -15.88
CA ASP A 414 20.36 23.64 -17.25
C ASP A 414 18.85 23.60 -17.54
N LEU A 415 18.20 22.51 -17.12
CA LEU A 415 16.77 22.31 -17.36
C LEU A 415 15.92 23.29 -16.55
N LEU A 416 16.27 23.48 -15.27
CA LEU A 416 15.59 24.44 -14.40
C LEU A 416 15.76 25.87 -14.94
N ALA A 417 16.96 26.23 -15.38
CA ALA A 417 17.26 27.54 -15.97
C ALA A 417 16.43 27.77 -17.24
N GLU A 418 16.34 26.80 -18.14
CA GLU A 418 15.50 26.91 -19.35
C GLU A 418 14.00 27.04 -19.02
N HIS A 419 13.50 26.31 -18.02
CA HIS A 419 12.11 26.46 -17.57
C HIS A 419 11.84 27.85 -16.97
N ILE A 420 12.70 28.35 -16.09
CA ILE A 420 12.57 29.70 -15.51
C ILE A 420 12.64 30.77 -16.60
N LYS A 421 13.57 30.65 -17.55
CA LYS A 421 13.71 31.52 -18.71
C LYS A 421 12.44 31.52 -19.58
N SER A 422 11.89 30.36 -19.89
CA SER A 422 10.61 30.21 -20.62
C SER A 422 9.48 30.97 -19.90
N LEU A 423 9.35 30.79 -18.58
CA LEU A 423 8.33 31.46 -17.77
C LEU A 423 8.51 32.98 -17.74
N LEU A 424 9.75 33.47 -17.63
CA LEU A 424 10.07 34.91 -17.67
C LEU A 424 9.70 35.54 -19.01
N ILE A 425 10.04 34.90 -20.13
CA ILE A 425 9.74 35.40 -21.48
C ILE A 425 8.22 35.48 -21.68
N LYS A 426 7.49 34.42 -21.31
CA LYS A 426 6.03 34.37 -21.43
C LYS A 426 5.36 35.50 -20.62
N ASN A 427 5.82 35.75 -19.39
CA ASN A 427 5.26 36.79 -18.53
C ASN A 427 5.67 38.23 -18.91
N ASN A 428 6.79 38.42 -19.60
CA ASN A 428 7.22 39.74 -20.09
C ASN A 428 6.49 40.14 -21.39
N SER A 429 5.95 39.18 -22.15
CA SER A 429 5.28 39.42 -23.44
C SER A 429 3.81 39.88 -23.35
N LEU A 430 3.20 39.88 -22.16
CA LEU A 430 1.81 40.32 -21.96
C LEU A 430 1.74 41.85 -21.76
N PRO A 431 0.96 42.60 -22.56
CA PRO A 431 0.89 44.05 -22.43
C PRO A 431 0.22 44.46 -21.10
N ARG A 432 0.90 45.32 -20.33
CA ARG A 432 0.40 45.95 -19.09
C ARG A 432 -0.92 46.71 -19.34
N LYS A 433 -2.07 46.05 -19.27
CA LYS A 433 -3.35 46.72 -19.06
C LYS A 433 -3.58 46.86 -17.56
N ARG A 434 -3.47 48.09 -17.06
CA ARG A 434 -4.01 48.53 -15.75
C ARG A 434 -5.43 47.98 -15.60
N GLN A 435 -5.63 46.99 -14.74
CA GLN A 435 -6.96 46.61 -14.28
C GLN A 435 -7.17 47.10 -12.85
N SER A 436 -8.25 47.87 -12.73
CA SER A 436 -8.78 48.55 -11.56
C SER A 436 -8.94 47.64 -10.35
N LEU A 437 -8.68 48.20 -9.18
CA LEU A 437 -9.11 47.70 -7.88
C LEU A 437 -10.61 47.39 -7.90
N ARG A 438 -10.98 46.12 -7.81
CA ARG A 438 -12.25 45.66 -7.24
C ARG A 438 -12.01 44.35 -6.48
N SER A 439 -12.62 44.33 -5.31
CA SER A 439 -12.49 43.41 -4.19
C SER A 439 -13.11 42.03 -4.41
N SER A 440 -12.59 41.09 -3.61
CA SER A 440 -13.24 39.90 -3.04
C SER A 440 -13.25 38.59 -3.83
N SER A 441 -12.56 37.62 -3.22
CA SER A 441 -12.75 36.16 -3.26
C SER A 441 -12.48 35.42 -4.57
N SER A 442 -11.63 34.38 -4.50
CA SER A 442 -11.38 33.34 -5.52
C SER A 442 -10.65 33.73 -6.83
N LYS A 443 -9.51 34.44 -6.75
CA LYS A 443 -8.57 34.48 -7.88
C LYS A 443 -7.39 33.56 -7.61
N LEU A 444 -7.33 32.45 -8.35
CA LEU A 444 -6.12 31.61 -8.51
C LEU A 444 -4.91 32.54 -8.68
N ALA A 445 -3.89 32.36 -7.84
CA ALA A 445 -2.71 33.22 -7.84
C ALA A 445 -2.02 33.15 -9.21
N GLN A 446 -2.06 34.26 -9.95
CA GLN A 446 -1.42 34.39 -11.25
C GLN A 446 0.07 34.71 -11.02
N LEU A 447 0.97 33.88 -11.56
CA LEU A 447 2.42 34.05 -11.42
C LEU A 447 2.86 35.43 -11.94
N THR A 448 3.33 36.30 -11.07
CA THR A 448 3.82 37.64 -11.44
C THR A 448 5.33 37.66 -11.67
N LEU A 449 5.81 38.64 -12.44
CA LEU A 449 7.25 38.85 -12.66
C LEU A 449 8.01 39.10 -11.35
N GLU A 450 7.41 39.81 -10.39
CA GLU A 450 8.03 40.08 -9.08
C GLU A 450 8.22 38.79 -8.26
N GLN A 451 7.24 37.87 -8.29
CA GLN A 451 7.36 36.57 -7.61
C GLN A 451 8.45 35.67 -8.21
N ILE A 452 8.67 35.72 -9.53
CA ILE A 452 9.75 34.97 -10.18
C ILE A 452 11.13 35.56 -9.82
N LEU A 453 11.22 36.88 -9.73
CA LEU A 453 12.47 37.59 -9.44
C LEU A 453 12.85 37.54 -7.95
N ASP A 454 11.87 37.36 -7.07
CA ASP A 454 12.08 37.19 -5.63
C ASP A 454 11.34 35.94 -5.10
N PRO A 455 11.78 34.70 -5.41
CA PRO A 455 11.17 33.46 -4.90
C PRO A 455 11.35 33.25 -3.37
N GLY A 456 11.88 34.26 -2.68
CA GLY A 456 12.43 34.22 -1.34
C GLY A 456 13.77 34.93 -1.38
N GLY A 457 13.87 36.12 -0.77
CA GLY A 457 14.97 37.09 -0.87
C GLY A 457 16.32 36.64 -0.32
N SER A 458 16.75 35.42 -0.66
CA SER A 458 17.90 34.70 -0.12
C SER A 458 18.65 33.86 -1.15
N LEU A 459 18.12 33.66 -2.37
CA LEU A 459 18.88 32.95 -3.42
C LEU A 459 20.14 33.74 -3.86
N GLY A 460 20.13 35.08 -3.77
CA GLY A 460 21.31 35.93 -4.08
C GLY A 460 22.25 36.22 -2.91
N GLY A 461 21.95 35.73 -1.69
CA GLY A 461 22.68 36.11 -0.47
C GLY A 461 23.85 35.20 -0.07
N LEU A 462 24.04 34.06 -0.74
CA LEU A 462 24.97 33.01 -0.30
C LEU A 462 26.28 32.92 -1.10
N GLU A 463 26.43 33.62 -2.22
CA GLU A 463 27.71 33.73 -2.94
C GLU A 463 28.66 34.78 -2.34
N GLY A 464 28.19 35.59 -1.38
CA GLY A 464 28.97 36.70 -0.79
C GLY A 464 29.72 36.39 0.52
N ARG A 465 29.76 35.14 0.99
CA ARG A 465 30.35 34.80 2.32
C ARG A 465 31.57 33.89 2.32
N GLU A 466 32.12 33.55 1.16
CA GLU A 466 33.42 32.89 1.03
C GLU A 466 34.43 33.83 0.36
N GLY A 467 34.91 34.83 1.09
CA GLY A 467 35.88 35.78 0.53
C GLY A 467 36.18 36.97 1.42
N GLY A 468 36.63 36.73 2.66
CA GLY A 468 37.03 37.84 3.52
C GLY A 468 37.40 37.43 4.93
N SER A 469 38.54 36.74 5.09
CA SER A 469 39.22 36.63 6.38
C SER A 469 40.72 36.37 6.17
N ALA A 470 41.44 37.41 5.77
CA ALA A 470 42.87 37.55 6.02
C ALA A 470 43.18 39.06 6.06
N GLU A 471 44.07 39.46 6.97
CA GLU A 471 44.45 40.84 7.35
C GLU A 471 43.42 41.52 8.27
N GLY A 472 43.71 41.89 9.52
CA GLY A 472 44.95 42.03 10.26
C GLY A 472 44.72 43.16 11.27
N SER A 473 44.37 42.85 12.52
CA SER A 473 44.19 43.87 13.57
C SER A 473 45.18 43.62 14.71
N GLY A 474 46.40 44.13 14.49
CA GLY A 474 47.35 44.43 15.54
C GLY A 474 46.92 45.68 16.31
N GLN A 475 46.68 45.49 17.60
CA GLN A 475 47.08 46.35 18.71
C GLN A 475 46.79 47.88 18.71
N ALA A 476 46.02 48.26 19.75
CA ALA A 476 46.41 49.16 20.85
C ALA A 476 45.81 50.58 20.91
N ARG A 477 45.22 50.85 22.10
CA ARG A 477 45.28 52.07 22.96
C ARG A 477 45.12 53.42 22.24
N ALA A 478 44.20 54.28 22.65
CA ALA A 478 44.28 55.06 23.88
C ALA A 478 43.13 56.09 23.89
N MET A 479 42.89 56.62 25.08
CA MET A 479 41.87 57.60 25.50
C MET A 479 41.71 58.84 24.61
N GLY A 480 40.50 59.41 24.68
CA GLY A 480 40.15 60.76 24.24
C GLY A 480 38.65 60.95 24.25
#